data_AF-A0A7W1SIS3-F1
#
_entry.id   AF-A0A7W1SIS3-F1
#
_cell.length_a   1.000
_cell.length_b   1.000
_cell.length_c   1.000
_cell.angle_alpha   90.00
_cell.angle_beta   90.00
_cell.angle_gamma   90.00
#
_symmetry.space_group_name_H-M   'P 1'
#
loop_
_entity.id
_entity.type
_entity.pdbx_description
1 polymer ?
#
loop_
_entity_poly.entity_id
_entity_poly.type
_entity_poly.pdbx_seq_one_letter_code
_entity_poly.pdbx_strand_id
1 'polypeptide(L)' 'SMAARDFTPSFELAMARKDVQLMIDTAGELPLAALPGIAARMDALIADGHGEDDLAVIAREAVLG' A
#
# COMPACT_ATOMS: atom_id res chain seq x y z
N SER A 1 -8.38 -10.16 5.08
CA SER A 1 -6.99 -10.48 4.68
C SER A 1 -6.90 -10.72 3.17
N MET A 2 -5.73 -10.49 2.56
CA MET A 2 -5.51 -10.64 1.10
C MET A 2 -5.98 -11.98 0.53
N ALA A 3 -5.56 -13.08 1.17
CA ALA A 3 -5.91 -14.43 0.71
C ALA A 3 -7.42 -14.72 0.79
N ALA A 4 -8.12 -14.09 1.73
CA ALA A 4 -9.56 -14.19 1.89
C ALA A 4 -10.34 -13.19 1.03
N ARG A 5 -9.66 -12.32 0.25
CA ARG A 5 -10.28 -11.21 -0.51
C ARG A 5 -11.12 -10.26 0.36
N ASP A 6 -10.75 -10.16 1.62
CA ASP A 6 -11.40 -9.28 2.58
C ASP A 6 -10.51 -8.06 2.82
N PHE A 7 -11.04 -6.90 2.44
CA PHE A 7 -10.40 -5.59 2.50
C PHE A 7 -11.07 -4.67 3.53
N THR A 8 -11.86 -5.22 4.44
CA THR A 8 -12.40 -4.47 5.58
C THR A 8 -11.25 -3.88 6.39
N PRO A 9 -11.20 -2.55 6.65
CA PRO A 9 -10.02 -1.88 7.18
C PRO A 9 -9.70 -2.34 8.60
N SER A 10 -8.55 -3.01 8.75
CA SER A 10 -7.84 -3.15 10.02
C SER A 10 -6.67 -2.16 10.10
N PHE A 11 -6.12 -1.82 8.94
CA PHE A 11 -5.13 -0.77 8.75
C PHE A 11 -5.32 -0.15 7.36
N GLU A 12 -5.87 1.06 7.31
CA GLU A 12 -6.22 1.75 6.06
C GLU A 12 -5.00 1.98 5.16
N LEU A 13 -5.20 1.84 3.85
CA LEU A 13 -4.17 2.02 2.84
C LEU A 13 -3.52 3.42 2.91
N ALA A 14 -4.31 4.48 3.14
CA ALA A 14 -3.79 5.84 3.25
C ALA A 14 -2.86 6.02 4.47
N MET A 15 -3.17 5.37 5.59
CA MET A 15 -2.29 5.36 6.77
C MET A 15 -1.00 4.59 6.47
N ALA A 16 -1.11 3.39 5.88
CA ALA A 16 0.06 2.60 5.49
C ALA A 16 0.97 3.35 4.52
N ARG A 17 0.38 4.10 3.57
CA ARG A 17 1.13 4.90 2.61
C ARG A 17 1.92 6.02 3.26
N LYS A 18 1.35 6.69 4.26
CA LYS A 18 2.05 7.70 5.07
C LYS A 18 3.27 7.09 5.75
N ASP A 19 3.12 5.91 6.36
CA ASP A 19 4.23 5.25 7.07
C ASP A 19 5.32 4.79 6.10
N VAL A 20 4.97 4.30 4.91
CA VAL A 20 5.94 4.01 3.84
C VAL A 20 6.71 5.27 3.43
N GLN A 21 6.06 6.44 3.37
CA GLN A 21 6.76 7.69 3.10
C GLN A 21 7.81 7.99 4.18
N LEU A 22 7.43 7.85 5.44
CA LEU A 22 8.35 8.07 6.56
C LEU A 22 9.56 7.13 6.50
N MET A 23 9.36 5.86 6.10
CA MET A 23 10.47 4.91 5.91
C MET A 23 11.41 5.33 4.77
N ILE A 24 10.86 5.80 3.64
CA ILE A 24 11.65 6.29 2.50
C ILE A 24 12.45 7.54 2.91
N ASP A 25 11.80 8.50 3.55
CA ASP A 25 12.44 9.76 3.97
C ASP A 25 13.56 9.48 4.99
N THR A 26 13.35 8.51 5.90
CA THR A 26 14.34 8.11 6.90
C THR A 26 15.56 7.43 6.28
N ALA A 27 15.39 6.70 5.18
CA ALA A 27 16.51 6.04 4.50
C ALA A 27 17.46 7.03 3.81
N GLY A 28 16.97 8.25 3.50
CA GLY A 28 17.75 9.26 2.79
C GLY A 28 18.21 8.76 1.42
N GLU A 29 19.52 8.71 1.20
CA GLU A 29 20.13 8.27 -0.07
C GLU A 29 20.37 6.74 -0.14
N LEU A 30 20.04 5.99 0.91
CA LEU A 30 20.26 4.55 0.90
C LEU A 30 19.34 3.88 -0.14
N PRO A 31 19.87 2.94 -0.95
CA PRO A 31 19.06 2.24 -1.92
C PRO A 31 18.01 1.36 -1.24
N LEU A 32 16.75 1.52 -1.63
CA LEU A 32 15.62 0.72 -1.14
C LEU A 32 15.10 -0.20 -2.24
N ALA A 33 15.14 -1.50 -1.98
CA ALA A 33 14.80 -2.51 -2.99
C ALA A 33 13.31 -2.56 -3.36
N ALA A 34 12.41 -2.24 -2.41
CA ALA A 34 10.97 -2.47 -2.58
C ALA A 34 10.09 -1.25 -2.27
N LEU A 35 10.45 -0.44 -1.26
CA LEU A 35 9.57 0.63 -0.76
C LEU A 35 9.11 1.64 -1.84
N PRO A 36 9.95 2.11 -2.78
CA PRO A 36 9.48 3.01 -3.83
C PRO A 36 8.42 2.38 -4.73
N GLY A 37 8.57 1.09 -5.07
CA GLY A 37 7.59 0.37 -5.88
C GLY A 37 6.28 0.12 -5.13
N ILE A 38 6.36 -0.19 -3.84
CA ILE A 38 5.17 -0.33 -2.97
C ILE A 38 4.43 1.00 -2.85
N ALA A 39 5.15 2.11 -2.64
CA ALA A 39 4.58 3.45 -2.58
C ALA A 39 3.82 3.81 -3.87
N ALA A 40 4.42 3.57 -5.04
CA ALA A 40 3.77 3.82 -6.32
C ALA A 40 2.48 2.99 -6.51
N ARG A 41 2.49 1.72 -6.06
CA ARG A 41 1.29 0.87 -6.09
C ARG A 41 0.18 1.39 -5.17
N MET A 42 0.54 1.79 -3.95
CA MET A 42 -0.39 2.41 -3.02
C MET A 42 -0.98 3.72 -3.59
N ASP A 43 -0.14 4.56 -4.21
CA ASP A 43 -0.58 5.83 -4.82
C ASP A 43 -1.62 5.60 -5.93
N ALA A 44 -1.40 4.59 -6.79
CA ALA A 44 -2.38 4.21 -7.82
C ALA A 44 -3.73 3.78 -7.21
N LEU A 45 -3.71 2.94 -6.18
CA LEU A 45 -4.94 2.45 -5.53
C LEU A 45 -5.68 3.55 -4.77
N ILE A 46 -4.95 4.46 -4.12
CA ILE A 46 -5.56 5.62 -3.45
C ILE A 46 -6.23 6.53 -4.49
N ALA A 47 -5.58 6.76 -5.64
CA ALA A 47 -6.17 7.52 -6.74
C ALA A 47 -7.44 6.85 -7.31
N ASP A 48 -7.50 5.51 -7.29
CA ASP A 48 -8.67 4.71 -7.68
C ASP A 48 -9.77 4.66 -6.60
N GLY A 49 -9.59 5.32 -5.44
CA GLY A 49 -10.59 5.44 -4.39
C GLY A 49 -10.48 4.39 -3.26
N HIS A 50 -9.39 3.61 -3.22
CA HIS A 50 -9.18 2.56 -2.21
C HIS A 50 -8.42 3.03 -0.96
N GLY A 51 -8.39 4.34 -0.69
CA GLY A 51 -7.62 4.90 0.42
C GLY A 51 -8.07 4.43 1.81
N GLU A 52 -9.37 4.20 1.97
CA GLU A 52 -10.02 3.75 3.23
C GLU A 52 -10.15 2.22 3.33
N ASP A 53 -9.75 1.48 2.29
CA ASP A 53 -9.69 0.02 2.32
C ASP A 53 -8.48 -0.46 3.13
N ASP A 54 -8.51 -1.70 3.61
CA ASP A 54 -7.36 -2.33 4.26
C ASP A 54 -6.13 -2.37 3.34
N LEU A 55 -4.93 -2.27 3.91
CA LEU A 55 -3.64 -2.46 3.23
C LEU A 55 -3.62 -3.70 2.32
N ALA A 56 -4.34 -4.77 2.64
CA ALA A 56 -4.50 -5.94 1.80
C ALA A 56 -4.89 -5.60 0.33
N VAL A 57 -5.54 -4.47 0.07
CA VAL A 57 -5.96 -4.05 -1.27
C VAL A 57 -4.78 -3.88 -2.26
N ILE A 58 -3.53 -3.79 -1.78
CA ILE A 58 -2.33 -3.80 -2.67
C ILE A 58 -2.29 -5.01 -3.61
N ALA A 59 -2.85 -6.15 -3.20
CA ALA A 59 -2.88 -7.40 -3.96
C ALA A 59 -4.17 -7.60 -4.77
N ARG A 60 -5.10 -6.63 -4.78
CA ARG A 60 -6.46 -6.74 -5.35
C ARG A 60 -6.49 -7.38 -6.74
N GLU A 61 -5.71 -6.86 -7.68
CA GLU A 61 -5.68 -7.35 -9.06
C GLU A 61 -5.17 -8.80 -9.16
N ALA A 62 -4.16 -9.17 -8.37
CA ALA A 62 -3.58 -10.51 -8.39
C ALA A 62 -4.51 -11.58 -7.80
N VAL A 63 -5.45 -11.19 -6.92
CA VAL A 63 -6.37 -12.13 -6.27
C VAL A 63 -7.77 -12.12 -6.86
N LEU A 64 -8.14 -11.11 -7.65
CA LEU A 64 -9.46 -10.99 -8.30
C LEU A 64 -9.44 -11.32 -9.80
N GLY A 65 -8.27 -11.31 -10.45
CA GLY A 65 -8.07 -11.83 -11.80
C GLY A 65 -7.94 -13.35 -11.83
#